data_AF-A0A7R9KL38-F1
#
_entry.id   AF-A0A7R9KL38-F1
#
_cell.length_a   1.000
_cell.length_b   1.000
_cell.length_c   1.000
_cell.angle_alpha   90.00
_cell.angle_beta   90.00
_cell.angle_gamma   90.00
#
_symmetry.space_group_name_H-M   'P 1'
#
loop_
_entity.id
_entity.type
_entity.pdbx_description
1 polymer ?
#
loop_
_entity_poly.entity_id
_entity_poly.type
_entity_poly.pdbx_seq_one_letter_code
_entity_poly.pdbx_strand_id
1 'polypeptide(L)'
;MAFRIPFIYSKCKCLAPNVTAKNGSCPLECNNLVWYIVIFSFFVLIHSTSEVGSMLLTLRCVDPQDKAMALGLISFAIGLFGNVPCPIIYGAVVDSACLFWEGDCGKRGACRVYDPVKFRLVFHGVTALIMFAAFIVDAIVWYKAPEIQFNDDIKPSMVTNNHNKNDNNANEENAPKPDSESIL
;
A
#
# COMPACT_ATOMS: atom_id res chain seq x y z
N MET A 1 47.92 -13.08 -50.45
CA MET A 1 46.48 -13.14 -50.81
C MET A 1 45.69 -13.45 -49.54
N ALA A 2 45.08 -12.43 -48.92
CA ALA A 2 44.26 -12.61 -47.73
C ALA A 2 42.84 -13.01 -48.18
N PHE A 3 42.49 -14.28 -47.97
CA PHE A 3 41.15 -14.80 -48.21
C PHE A 3 40.22 -14.22 -47.13
N ARG A 4 39.68 -13.02 -47.35
CA ARG A 4 38.59 -12.48 -46.52
C ARG A 4 37.30 -13.19 -46.91
N ILE A 5 37.01 -14.28 -46.20
CA ILE A 5 35.69 -14.92 -46.22
C ILE A 5 34.68 -13.88 -45.69
N PRO A 6 33.61 -13.53 -46.42
CA PRO A 6 32.57 -12.67 -45.90
C PRO A 6 31.76 -13.42 -44.84
N PHE A 7 31.65 -12.86 -43.63
CA PHE A 7 30.73 -13.36 -42.61
C PHE A 7 29.29 -13.07 -43.05
N ILE A 8 28.48 -14.10 -43.26
CA ILE A 8 27.05 -13.98 -43.62
C ILE A 8 26.22 -14.16 -42.34
N TYR A 9 25.46 -13.13 -41.98
CA TYR A 9 24.49 -13.15 -40.89
C TYR A 9 23.08 -12.94 -41.44
N SER A 10 22.15 -13.85 -41.11
CA SER A 10 20.75 -13.79 -41.52
C SER A 10 19.82 -14.12 -40.36
N LYS A 11 18.66 -13.45 -40.31
CA LYS A 11 17.67 -13.47 -39.22
C LYS A 11 18.17 -13.00 -37.83
N CYS A 12 19.43 -12.55 -37.73
CA CYS A 12 19.99 -11.44 -36.95
C CYS A 12 21.11 -10.86 -37.83
N LYS A 13 20.76 -9.89 -38.66
CA LYS A 13 21.40 -9.54 -39.96
C LYS A 13 22.79 -8.86 -39.86
N CYS A 14 23.56 -8.97 -40.96
CA CYS A 14 24.96 -8.53 -41.07
C CYS A 14 25.22 -7.11 -40.60
N LEU A 15 26.28 -6.94 -39.84
CA LEU A 15 26.80 -5.62 -39.48
C LEU A 15 27.38 -4.91 -40.71
N ALA A 16 27.24 -3.59 -40.76
CA ALA A 16 27.87 -2.76 -41.76
C ALA A 16 29.41 -2.93 -41.72
N PRO A 17 30.12 -2.78 -42.86
CA PRO A 17 31.58 -2.79 -42.85
C PRO A 17 32.09 -1.72 -41.87
N ASN A 18 32.97 -2.12 -40.94
CA ASN A 18 33.52 -1.36 -39.80
C ASN A 18 32.70 -1.36 -38.49
N VAL A 19 31.63 -2.14 -38.36
CA VAL A 19 30.95 -2.32 -37.06
C VAL A 19 31.24 -3.73 -36.55
N THR A 20 31.72 -3.83 -35.30
CA THR A 20 32.03 -5.11 -34.64
C THR A 20 31.01 -5.35 -33.53
N ALA A 21 30.26 -6.45 -33.61
CA ALA A 21 29.40 -6.91 -32.53
C ALA A 21 30.25 -7.70 -31.54
N LYS A 22 30.10 -7.41 -30.24
CA LYS A 22 30.59 -8.28 -29.17
C LYS A 22 29.42 -9.10 -28.66
N ASN A 23 29.66 -10.38 -28.41
CA ASN A 23 28.76 -11.23 -27.66
C ASN A 23 28.68 -10.75 -26.21
N GLY A 24 27.48 -10.50 -25.72
CA GLY A 24 27.23 -9.99 -24.37
C GLY A 24 26.02 -9.08 -24.32
N SER A 25 25.61 -8.71 -23.10
CA SER A 25 24.56 -7.71 -22.90
C SER A 25 25.09 -6.32 -23.26
N CYS A 26 24.27 -5.50 -23.92
CA CYS A 26 24.60 -4.10 -24.11
C CYS A 26 24.70 -3.38 -22.75
N PRO A 27 25.66 -2.46 -22.57
CA PRO A 27 25.70 -1.61 -21.39
C PRO A 27 24.42 -0.76 -21.36
N LEU A 28 23.64 -0.93 -20.29
CA LEU A 28 22.42 -0.16 -20.08
C LEU A 28 22.75 1.01 -19.15
N GLU A 29 22.89 2.20 -19.71
CA GLU A 29 23.16 3.43 -18.96
C GLU A 29 21.88 3.87 -18.21
N CYS A 30 21.74 3.40 -16.97
CA CYS A 30 20.56 3.61 -16.13
C CYS A 30 20.72 4.75 -15.11
N ASN A 31 21.13 5.95 -15.53
CA ASN A 31 21.35 7.07 -14.60
C ASN A 31 20.10 7.47 -13.80
N ASN A 32 18.90 7.27 -14.36
CA ASN A 32 17.64 7.60 -13.69
C ASN A 32 17.17 6.54 -12.67
N LEU A 33 17.83 5.38 -12.60
CA LEU A 33 17.44 4.31 -11.68
C LEU A 33 17.69 4.69 -10.22
N VAL A 34 18.82 5.34 -9.93
CA VAL A 34 19.18 5.76 -8.57
C VAL A 34 18.15 6.75 -8.03
N TRP A 35 17.81 7.77 -8.83
CA TRP A 35 16.77 8.74 -8.47
C TRP A 35 15.41 8.09 -8.29
N TYR A 36 15.04 7.15 -9.17
CA TYR A 36 13.79 6.40 -9.05
C TYR A 36 13.73 5.64 -7.71
N ILE A 37 14.79 4.95 -7.32
CA ILE A 37 14.86 4.21 -6.05
C ILE A 37 14.71 5.17 -4.86
N VAL A 38 15.45 6.28 -4.83
CA VAL A 38 15.38 7.26 -3.73
C VAL A 38 13.97 7.82 -3.58
N ILE A 39 13.35 8.24 -4.68
CA ILE A 39 11.99 8.79 -4.69
C ILE A 39 10.98 7.72 -4.25
N PHE A 40 11.08 6.51 -4.82
CA PHE A 40 10.20 5.40 -4.48
C PHE A 40 10.30 5.02 -3.00
N SER A 41 11.51 4.92 -2.44
CA SER A 41 11.72 4.66 -1.03
C SER A 41 11.07 5.72 -0.14
N PHE A 42 11.20 7.00 -0.49
CA PHE A 42 10.57 8.08 0.27
C PHE A 42 9.03 7.94 0.29
N PHE A 43 8.41 7.65 -0.84
CA PHE A 43 6.96 7.42 -0.90
C PHE A 43 6.53 6.18 -0.10
N VAL A 44 7.29 5.09 -0.18
CA VAL A 44 7.01 3.87 0.60
C VAL A 44 7.12 4.13 2.10
N LEU A 45 8.04 4.99 2.56
CA LEU A 45 8.14 5.39 3.97
C LEU A 45 6.90 6.16 4.44
N ILE A 46 6.44 7.13 3.65
CA ILE A 46 5.21 7.89 3.95
C ILE A 46 4.01 6.94 4.01
N HIS A 47 3.87 6.06 3.03
CA HIS A 47 2.81 5.06 2.99
C HIS A 47 2.85 4.18 4.24
N SER A 48 4.02 3.62 4.57
CA SER A 48 4.19 2.73 5.73
C SER A 48 3.82 3.41 7.05
N THR A 49 4.18 4.70 7.20
CA THR A 49 3.85 5.46 8.42
C THR A 49 2.34 5.75 8.49
N SER A 50 1.71 6.01 7.35
CA SER A 50 0.26 6.25 7.25
C SER A 50 -0.55 5.01 7.65
N GLU A 51 -0.13 3.83 7.16
CA GLU A 51 -0.72 2.53 7.52
C GLU A 51 -0.63 2.27 9.04
N VAL A 52 0.55 2.51 9.64
CA VAL A 52 0.73 2.36 11.09
C VAL A 52 -0.20 3.30 11.87
N GLY A 53 -0.37 4.55 11.40
CA GLY A 53 -1.32 5.50 12.00
C GLY A 53 -2.77 5.02 11.94
N SER A 54 -3.21 4.51 10.79
CA SER A 54 -4.56 3.95 10.59
C SER A 54 -4.83 2.76 11.51
N MET A 55 -3.85 1.87 11.63
CA MET A 55 -3.89 0.73 12.55
C MET A 55 -4.04 1.16 14.01
N LEU A 56 -3.27 2.16 14.45
CA LEU A 56 -3.35 2.70 15.80
C LEU A 56 -4.72 3.34 16.08
N LEU A 57 -5.29 4.06 15.11
CA LEU A 57 -6.62 4.65 15.26
C LEU A 57 -7.70 3.57 15.41
N THR A 58 -7.65 2.55 14.57
CA THR A 58 -8.55 1.38 14.64
C THR A 58 -8.50 0.74 16.04
N LEU A 59 -7.30 0.56 16.60
CA LEU A 59 -7.12 0.00 17.94
C LEU A 59 -7.65 0.88 19.08
N ARG A 60 -7.84 2.19 18.86
CA ARG A 60 -8.44 3.11 19.83
C ARG A 60 -9.96 3.13 19.74
N CYS A 61 -10.52 2.79 18.59
CA CYS A 61 -11.97 2.77 18.35
C CYS A 61 -12.65 1.44 18.69
N VAL A 62 -11.87 0.37 18.92
CA VAL A 62 -12.39 -0.99 19.20
C VAL A 62 -12.19 -1.38 20.66
N ASP A 63 -13.20 -2.03 21.24
CA ASP A 63 -13.17 -2.56 22.60
C ASP A 63 -12.01 -3.54 22.81
N PRO A 64 -11.35 -3.56 24.00
CA PRO A 64 -10.18 -4.40 24.26
C PRO A 64 -10.36 -5.89 23.96
N GLN A 65 -11.59 -6.41 24.09
CA GLN A 65 -11.92 -7.82 23.86
C GLN A 65 -11.99 -8.18 22.37
N ASP A 66 -12.33 -7.20 21.51
CA ASP A 66 -12.59 -7.43 20.07
C ASP A 66 -11.41 -7.01 19.16
N LYS A 67 -10.35 -6.44 19.72
CA LYS A 67 -9.18 -5.96 18.95
C LYS A 67 -8.58 -7.04 18.07
N ALA A 68 -8.33 -8.22 18.63
CA ALA A 68 -7.71 -9.32 17.87
C ALA A 68 -8.62 -9.79 16.72
N MET A 69 -9.93 -9.84 16.94
CA MET A 69 -10.90 -10.20 15.91
C MET A 69 -10.94 -9.16 14.78
N ALA A 70 -11.03 -7.86 15.13
CA ALA A 70 -11.06 -6.77 14.15
C ALA A 70 -9.80 -6.78 13.26
N LEU A 71 -8.61 -6.88 13.87
CA LEU A 71 -7.36 -6.94 13.12
C LEU A 71 -7.23 -8.21 12.27
N GLY A 72 -7.75 -9.34 12.76
CA GLY A 72 -7.83 -10.58 12.00
C GLY A 72 -8.68 -10.44 10.74
N LEU A 73 -9.85 -9.82 10.85
CA LEU A 73 -10.74 -9.57 9.71
C LEU A 73 -10.13 -8.61 8.68
N ILE A 74 -9.51 -7.52 9.14
CA ILE A 74 -8.79 -6.58 8.27
C ILE A 74 -7.67 -7.32 7.52
N SER A 75 -6.83 -8.08 8.24
CA SER A 75 -5.71 -8.82 7.64
C SER A 75 -6.20 -9.91 6.68
N PHE A 76 -7.31 -10.59 7.00
CA PHE A 76 -7.94 -11.56 6.12
C PHE A 76 -8.42 -10.90 4.82
N ALA A 77 -9.10 -9.76 4.91
CA ALA A 77 -9.55 -9.01 3.74
C ALA A 77 -8.37 -8.53 2.87
N ILE A 78 -7.32 -7.99 3.48
CA ILE A 78 -6.09 -7.60 2.77
C ILE A 78 -5.45 -8.81 2.08
N GLY A 79 -5.39 -9.95 2.77
CA GLY A 79 -4.87 -11.19 2.22
C GLY A 79 -5.65 -11.64 0.98
N LEU A 80 -6.97 -11.70 1.11
CA LEU A 80 -7.87 -12.23 0.09
C LEU A 80 -7.98 -11.31 -1.13
N PHE A 81 -8.14 -10.01 -0.91
CA PHE A 81 -8.42 -9.03 -1.98
C PHE A 81 -7.18 -8.26 -2.45
N GLY A 82 -6.10 -8.25 -1.67
CA GLY A 82 -4.83 -7.60 -2.05
C GLY A 82 -3.78 -8.63 -2.42
N ASN A 83 -3.36 -9.45 -1.47
CA ASN A 83 -2.17 -10.29 -1.62
C ASN A 83 -2.34 -11.45 -2.61
N VAL A 84 -3.54 -12.04 -2.72
CA VAL A 84 -3.82 -13.10 -3.71
C VAL A 84 -3.86 -12.56 -5.16
N PRO A 85 -4.61 -11.49 -5.48
CA PRO A 85 -4.66 -10.98 -6.85
C PRO A 85 -3.40 -10.23 -7.29
N CYS A 86 -2.64 -9.64 -6.35
CA CYS A 86 -1.39 -8.93 -6.64
C CYS A 86 -0.41 -9.73 -7.54
N PRO A 87 0.07 -10.93 -7.16
CA PRO A 87 1.01 -11.69 -7.98
C PRO A 87 0.42 -12.15 -9.32
N ILE A 88 -0.89 -12.36 -9.40
CA ILE A 88 -1.57 -12.73 -10.66
C ILE A 88 -1.52 -11.55 -11.64
N ILE A 89 -1.91 -10.36 -11.16
CA ILE A 89 -1.94 -9.14 -11.98
C ILE A 89 -0.52 -8.74 -12.37
N TYR A 90 0.40 -8.61 -11.40
CA TYR A 90 1.76 -8.17 -11.68
C TYR A 90 2.59 -9.25 -12.41
N GLY A 91 2.25 -10.53 -12.26
CA GLY A 91 2.78 -11.59 -13.12
C GLY A 91 2.40 -11.39 -14.58
N ALA A 92 1.12 -11.09 -14.86
CA ALA A 92 0.68 -10.76 -16.22
C ALA A 92 1.33 -9.47 -16.76
N VAL A 93 1.59 -8.47 -15.90
CA VAL A 93 2.32 -7.25 -16.28
C VAL A 93 3.74 -7.60 -16.75
N VAL A 94 4.46 -8.44 -16.00
CA VAL A 94 5.80 -8.91 -16.37
C VAL A 94 5.76 -9.66 -17.71
N ASP A 95 4.81 -10.59 -17.86
CA ASP A 95 4.65 -11.38 -19.09
C ASP A 95 4.32 -10.50 -20.31
N SER A 96 3.55 -9.42 -20.11
CA SER A 96 3.18 -8.48 -21.17
C SER A 96 4.39 -7.71 -21.72
N ALA A 97 5.43 -7.52 -20.91
CA ALA A 97 6.65 -6.82 -21.30
C ALA A 97 7.70 -7.73 -21.96
N CYS A 98 7.42 -9.03 -22.08
CA CYS A 98 8.37 -9.97 -22.67
C CYS A 98 8.54 -9.77 -24.18
N LEU A 99 9.80 -9.66 -24.63
CA LEU A 99 10.18 -9.60 -26.03
C LEU A 99 10.58 -10.96 -26.59
N PHE A 100 11.28 -11.77 -25.79
CA PHE A 100 11.78 -13.08 -26.22
C PHE A 100 11.52 -14.16 -25.16
N TRP A 101 10.72 -15.14 -25.53
CA TRP A 101 10.40 -16.31 -24.74
C TRP A 101 11.40 -17.42 -25.02
N GLU A 102 11.98 -17.99 -23.97
CA GLU A 102 12.76 -19.21 -24.08
C GLU A 102 11.81 -20.39 -24.37
N GLY A 103 12.12 -21.18 -25.39
CA GLY A 103 11.33 -22.36 -25.76
C GLY A 103 12.07 -23.62 -25.30
N ASP A 104 11.42 -24.44 -24.48
CA ASP A 104 11.92 -25.77 -24.16
C ASP A 104 11.00 -26.82 -24.77
N CYS A 105 11.52 -27.58 -25.75
CA CYS A 105 10.80 -28.66 -26.44
C CYS A 105 9.37 -28.29 -26.91
N GLY A 106 9.20 -27.08 -27.45
CA GLY A 106 7.90 -26.60 -27.96
C GLY A 106 6.95 -26.03 -26.89
N LYS A 107 7.37 -25.97 -25.62
CA LYS A 107 6.65 -25.31 -24.53
C LYS A 107 7.26 -23.93 -24.24
N ARG A 108 6.40 -22.99 -23.83
CA ARG A 108 6.80 -21.63 -23.44
C ARG A 108 7.48 -21.69 -22.07
N GLY A 109 8.77 -21.36 -22.04
CA GLY A 109 9.59 -21.26 -20.84
C GLY A 109 9.64 -19.83 -20.28
N ALA A 110 10.72 -19.50 -19.56
CA ALA A 110 10.91 -18.17 -18.99
C ALA A 110 11.21 -17.10 -20.07
N CYS A 111 10.89 -15.85 -19.78
CA CYS A 111 11.26 -14.74 -20.65
C CYS A 111 12.70 -14.28 -20.38
N ARG A 112 13.49 -14.14 -21.46
CA ARG A 112 14.93 -13.80 -21.37
C ARG A 112 15.20 -12.31 -21.47
N VAL A 113 14.38 -11.60 -22.25
CA VAL A 113 14.55 -10.17 -22.55
C VAL A 113 13.20 -9.47 -22.42
N TYR A 114 13.18 -8.43 -21.59
CA TYR A 114 11.99 -7.60 -21.34
C TYR A 114 12.20 -6.20 -21.90
N ASP A 115 11.12 -5.58 -22.38
CA ASP A 115 11.11 -4.17 -22.76
C ASP A 115 10.96 -3.29 -21.50
N PRO A 116 11.99 -2.51 -21.12
CA PRO A 116 11.95 -1.73 -19.88
C PRO A 116 11.00 -0.52 -19.95
N VAL A 117 10.71 0.00 -21.14
CA VAL A 117 9.81 1.15 -21.33
C VAL A 117 8.36 0.68 -21.20
N LYS A 118 8.02 -0.40 -21.92
CA LYS A 118 6.70 -1.02 -21.82
C LYS A 118 6.42 -1.51 -20.41
N PHE A 119 7.39 -2.17 -19.78
CA PHE A 119 7.25 -2.65 -18.40
C PHE A 119 6.90 -1.51 -17.44
N ARG A 120 7.64 -0.40 -17.48
CA ARG A 120 7.43 0.74 -16.59
C ARG A 120 6.07 1.40 -16.78
N LEU A 121 5.66 1.59 -18.04
CA LEU A 121 4.38 2.23 -18.35
C LEU A 121 3.20 1.36 -17.91
N VAL A 122 3.24 0.06 -18.22
CA VAL A 122 2.17 -0.88 -17.86
C VAL A 122 2.12 -1.09 -16.34
N PHE A 123 3.29 -1.25 -15.69
CA PHE A 123 3.37 -1.40 -14.23
C PHE A 123 2.72 -0.21 -13.51
N HIS A 124 3.19 1.01 -13.77
CA HIS A 124 2.61 2.19 -13.11
C HIS A 124 1.18 2.49 -13.56
N GLY A 125 0.83 2.22 -14.82
CA GLY A 125 -0.54 2.42 -15.32
C GLY A 125 -1.54 1.50 -14.62
N VAL A 126 -1.21 0.22 -14.45
CA VAL A 126 -2.05 -0.74 -13.71
C VAL A 126 -2.14 -0.36 -12.24
N THR A 127 -1.02 -0.03 -11.59
CA THR A 127 -1.03 0.44 -10.20
C THR A 127 -1.90 1.69 -10.04
N ALA A 128 -1.76 2.68 -10.92
CA ALA A 128 -2.54 3.91 -10.87
C ALA A 128 -4.04 3.65 -11.05
N LEU A 129 -4.43 2.75 -11.95
CA LEU A 129 -5.83 2.37 -12.15
C LEU A 129 -6.41 1.71 -10.88
N ILE A 130 -5.68 0.79 -10.26
CA ILE A 130 -6.11 0.11 -9.04
C ILE A 130 -6.24 1.12 -7.89
N MET A 131 -5.24 2.00 -7.72
CA MET A 131 -5.25 3.05 -6.70
C MET A 131 -6.37 4.06 -6.92
N PHE A 132 -6.65 4.42 -8.17
CA PHE A 132 -7.78 5.29 -8.49
C PHE A 132 -9.12 4.64 -8.12
N ALA A 133 -9.31 3.36 -8.44
CA ALA A 133 -10.51 2.64 -8.05
C ALA A 133 -10.67 2.56 -6.52
N ALA A 134 -9.58 2.29 -5.78
CA ALA A 134 -9.57 2.30 -4.31
C ALA A 134 -9.95 3.68 -3.76
N PHE A 135 -9.35 4.75 -4.28
CA PHE A 135 -9.67 6.12 -3.89
C PHE A 135 -11.14 6.48 -4.10
N ILE A 136 -11.78 6.01 -5.18
CA ILE A 136 -13.21 6.21 -5.41
C ILE A 136 -14.05 5.51 -4.33
N VAL A 137 -13.68 4.29 -3.94
CA VAL A 137 -14.37 3.57 -2.85
C VAL A 137 -14.20 4.32 -1.53
N ASP A 138 -12.98 4.74 -1.19
CA ASP A 138 -12.70 5.49 0.04
C ASP A 138 -13.47 6.82 0.07
N ALA A 139 -13.53 7.52 -1.07
CA ALA A 139 -14.31 8.75 -1.20
C ALA A 139 -15.80 8.48 -0.95
N ILE A 140 -16.38 7.42 -1.53
CA ILE A 140 -17.79 7.04 -1.29
C ILE A 140 -18.03 6.76 0.20
N VAL A 141 -17.14 6.00 0.85
CA VAL A 141 -17.24 5.71 2.29
C VAL A 141 -17.16 7.01 3.09
N TRP A 142 -16.25 7.91 2.76
CA TRP A 142 -16.13 9.20 3.44
C TRP A 142 -17.37 10.08 3.25
N TYR A 143 -17.94 10.14 2.05
CA TYR A 143 -19.19 10.86 1.80
C TYR A 143 -20.38 10.28 2.60
N LYS A 144 -20.37 8.98 2.87
CA LYS A 144 -21.42 8.27 3.63
C LYS A 144 -21.17 8.19 5.14
N ALA A 145 -19.95 8.41 5.59
CA ALA A 145 -19.58 8.44 7.01
C ALA A 145 -20.48 9.35 7.89
N PRO A 146 -20.89 10.57 7.48
CA PRO A 146 -21.75 11.42 8.31
C PRO A 146 -23.18 10.89 8.50
N GLU A 147 -23.65 9.93 7.69
CA GLU A 147 -24.98 9.31 7.84
C GLU A 147 -25.00 8.21 8.93
N ILE A 148 -23.83 7.81 9.46
CA ILE A 148 -23.72 6.73 10.44
C ILE A 148 -23.93 7.31 11.85
N GLN A 149 -25.17 7.27 12.34
CA GLN A 149 -25.44 7.54 13.76
C GLN A 149 -24.82 6.42 14.60
N PHE A 150 -23.70 6.71 15.28
CA PHE A 150 -23.22 5.86 16.37
C PHE A 150 -24.28 5.94 17.47
N ASN A 151 -25.09 4.89 17.56
CA ASN A 151 -26.08 4.77 18.61
C ASN A 151 -25.34 4.76 19.96
N ASP A 152 -25.43 5.84 20.73
CA ASP A 152 -24.86 6.02 22.08
C ASP A 152 -25.55 5.12 23.12
N ASP A 153 -25.74 3.83 22.81
CA ASP A 153 -26.41 2.87 23.68
C ASP A 153 -25.42 1.94 24.35
N ILE A 154 -24.51 2.51 25.16
CA ILE A 154 -24.06 1.87 26.39
C ILE A 154 -24.17 2.90 27.51
N LYS A 155 -25.39 3.09 28.00
CA LYS A 155 -25.58 3.62 29.36
C LYS A 155 -25.04 2.56 30.32
N PRO A 156 -24.09 2.86 31.22
CA PRO A 156 -23.70 1.93 32.27
C PRO A 156 -24.83 1.88 33.30
N SER A 157 -25.88 1.13 33.01
CA SER A 157 -26.79 0.66 34.03
C SER A 157 -26.32 -0.74 34.43
N MET A 158 -26.06 -0.91 35.73
CA MET A 158 -25.87 -2.19 36.44
C MET A 158 -24.43 -2.69 36.68
N VAL A 159 -23.61 -1.91 37.43
CA VAL A 159 -22.88 -2.48 38.59
C VAL A 159 -22.83 -1.41 39.71
N THR A 160 -23.89 -1.30 40.49
CA THR A 160 -23.77 -0.82 41.88
C THR A 160 -24.20 -1.97 42.77
N ASN A 161 -23.29 -2.94 42.93
CA ASN A 161 -23.41 -3.93 43.99
C ASN A 161 -22.89 -3.32 45.28
N ASN A 162 -23.77 -3.32 46.27
CA ASN A 162 -23.53 -3.01 47.67
C ASN A 162 -22.19 -3.55 48.19
N HIS A 163 -21.24 -2.66 48.49
CA HIS A 163 -20.25 -2.91 49.54
C HIS A 163 -19.68 -1.60 50.11
N ASN A 164 -19.68 -1.51 51.44
CA ASN A 164 -19.14 -0.47 52.31
C ASN A 164 -19.97 0.80 52.62
N LYS A 165 -20.98 0.54 53.45
CA LYS A 165 -21.22 1.19 54.75
C LYS A 165 -19.97 1.85 55.41
N ASN A 166 -20.21 3.04 55.97
CA ASN A 166 -19.46 3.78 56.99
C ASN A 166 -18.07 4.29 56.63
N ASP A 167 -17.95 5.62 56.50
CA ASP A 167 -17.14 6.39 57.46
C ASP A 167 -17.69 7.82 57.61
N ASN A 168 -17.52 8.30 58.82
CA ASN A 168 -18.24 9.40 59.45
C ASN A 168 -17.66 10.78 59.10
N ASN A 169 -18.54 11.77 58.99
CA ASN A 169 -18.49 13.02 59.76
C ASN A 169 -17.19 13.86 59.65
N ALA A 170 -17.23 14.89 58.81
CA ALA A 170 -16.57 16.17 59.07
C ALA A 170 -17.28 17.27 58.28
N ASN A 171 -18.16 17.99 58.98
CA ASN A 171 -18.57 19.34 58.63
C ASN A 171 -17.38 20.26 58.92
N GLU A 172 -16.92 21.02 57.92
CA GLU A 172 -16.06 22.20 58.07
C GLU A 172 -16.22 22.98 56.75
N GLU A 173 -16.46 24.28 56.64
CA GLU A 173 -16.75 25.38 57.55
C GLU A 173 -17.17 26.55 56.65
N ASN A 174 -18.26 27.23 57.03
CA ASN A 174 -18.61 28.64 56.78
C ASN A 174 -18.10 29.40 55.52
N ALA A 175 -19.06 29.80 54.67
CA ALA A 175 -19.09 31.14 54.02
C ALA A 175 -19.23 32.24 55.11
N PRO A 176 -19.03 33.58 54.91
CA PRO A 176 -19.34 34.36 53.68
C PRO A 176 -18.56 35.70 53.38
N LYS A 177 -18.81 36.24 52.16
CA LYS A 177 -19.00 37.64 51.64
C LYS A 177 -18.19 38.85 52.19
N PRO A 178 -17.92 39.88 51.35
CA PRO A 178 -18.86 41.01 51.19
C PRO A 178 -19.20 41.36 49.72
N ASP A 179 -20.44 41.67 49.31
CA ASP A 179 -21.21 42.94 49.43
C ASP A 179 -20.75 43.95 48.36
N SER A 180 -21.58 44.65 47.58
CA SER A 180 -22.98 45.02 47.72
C SER A 180 -23.46 45.71 46.43
N GLU A 181 -24.77 45.58 46.20
CA GLU A 181 -25.67 46.64 45.72
C GLU A 181 -25.63 47.08 44.24
N SER A 182 -26.75 47.39 43.57
CA SER A 182 -28.18 47.21 43.83
C SER A 182 -28.95 47.67 42.56
N ILE A 183 -30.02 46.94 42.26
CA ILE A 183 -31.33 47.44 41.78
C ILE A 183 -31.35 48.26 40.47
N LEU A 184 -31.77 47.62 39.38
CA LEU A 184 -33.10 47.82 38.74
C LEU A 184 -33.41 46.69 37.76
#